data_AF-A0AAU7NSJ8-F1
#
_entry.id   AF-A0AAU7NSJ8-F1
#
_cell.length_a   1.000
_cell.length_b   1.000
_cell.length_c   1.000
_cell.angle_alpha   90.00
_cell.angle_beta   90.00
_cell.angle_gamma   90.00
#
_symmetry.space_group_name_H-M   'P 1'
#
loop_
_entity.id
_entity.type
_entity.pdbx_description
1 polymer ?
#
loop_
_entity_poly.entity_id
_entity_poly.type
_entity_poly.pdbx_seq_one_letter_code
_entity_poly.pdbx_strand_id
1 'polypeptide(L)'
;MIRENLLKALLSLLIILIVMGGLGFWLEEEMSMLTNWVVDRIGFTGLCLILLITDTFVTPFLPDILLLVIAKSDLAEHWLAYVFILGAVSVCAGMLGWSIGRWLGHFSLTQRLYGPITAEQQDFVRKYGFWGVALGAITPLPYSFTCWTAGVIGLRWPKVLAASLLFRIPRMILYYLLIASTGGLFA
;
A
#
# COMPACT_ATOMS: atom_id res chain seq x y z
N MET A 1 16.78 -6.25 26.05
CA MET A 1 15.35 -6.42 25.73
C MET A 1 14.92 -5.66 24.48
N ILE A 2 15.07 -4.32 24.40
CA ILE A 2 14.64 -3.53 23.21
C ILE A 2 15.37 -3.96 21.92
N ARG A 3 16.69 -4.11 21.96
CA ARG A 3 17.50 -4.52 20.78
C ARG A 3 17.08 -5.87 20.20
N GLU A 4 16.67 -6.81 21.05
CA GLU A 4 16.30 -8.16 20.64
C GLU A 4 14.90 -8.21 20.01
N ASN A 5 13.95 -7.45 20.56
CA ASN A 5 12.62 -7.29 19.97
C ASN A 5 12.67 -6.50 18.65
N LEU A 6 13.57 -5.51 18.56
CA LEU A 6 13.78 -4.75 17.35
C LEU A 6 14.40 -5.61 16.24
N LEU A 7 15.35 -6.49 16.59
CA LEU A 7 15.95 -7.43 15.65
C LEU A 7 14.92 -8.44 15.13
N LYS A 8 14.06 -8.97 16.01
CA LYS A 8 12.95 -9.87 15.64
C LYS A 8 11.94 -9.17 14.72
N ALA A 9 11.60 -7.91 15.01
CA ALA A 9 10.72 -7.11 14.15
C ALA A 9 11.34 -6.88 12.76
N LEU A 10 12.62 -6.52 12.69
CA LEU A 10 13.34 -6.33 11.44
C LEU A 10 13.45 -7.64 10.63
N LEU A 11 13.73 -8.76 11.30
CA LEU A 11 13.72 -10.09 10.67
C LEU A 11 12.34 -10.45 10.14
N SER A 12 11.26 -10.23 10.91
CA SER A 12 9.90 -10.48 10.43
C SER A 12 9.54 -9.61 9.23
N LEU A 13 9.97 -8.34 9.23
CA LEU A 13 9.77 -7.42 8.12
C LEU A 13 10.50 -7.91 6.86
N LEU A 14 11.75 -8.33 7.03
CA LEU A 14 12.58 -8.87 5.94
C LEU A 14 11.97 -10.15 5.38
N ILE A 15 11.48 -11.07 6.23
CA ILE A 15 10.82 -12.30 5.80
C ILE A 15 9.53 -11.98 5.04
N ILE A 16 8.69 -11.06 5.55
CA ILE A 16 7.47 -10.63 4.84
C ILE A 16 7.83 -10.04 3.48
N LEU A 17 8.85 -9.19 3.39
CA LEU A 17 9.32 -8.61 2.14
C LEU A 17 9.85 -9.68 1.17
N ILE A 18 10.59 -10.68 1.64
CA ILE A 18 11.08 -11.79 0.81
C ILE A 18 9.91 -12.66 0.32
N VAL A 19 8.97 -13.01 1.20
CA VAL A 19 7.80 -13.82 0.84
C VAL A 19 6.90 -13.08 -0.13
N MET A 20 6.60 -11.81 0.13
CA MET A 20 5.79 -11.00 -0.78
C MET A 20 6.53 -10.71 -2.09
N GLY A 21 7.84 -10.47 -2.05
CA GLY A 21 8.65 -10.34 -3.26
C GLY A 21 8.65 -11.63 -4.09
N GLY A 22 8.85 -12.78 -3.46
CA GLY A 22 8.83 -14.08 -4.12
C GLY A 22 7.47 -14.44 -4.71
N LEU A 23 6.37 -14.19 -3.99
CA LEU A 23 5.01 -14.32 -4.51
C LEU A 23 4.75 -13.34 -5.65
N GLY A 24 5.31 -12.13 -5.58
CA GLY A 24 5.25 -11.13 -6.64
C GLY A 24 5.89 -11.63 -7.91
N PHE A 25 7.14 -12.11 -7.84
CA PHE A 25 7.83 -12.70 -8.99
C PHE A 25 7.09 -13.89 -9.59
N TRP A 26 6.47 -14.73 -8.75
CA TRP A 26 5.74 -15.90 -9.22
C TRP A 26 4.42 -15.54 -9.92
N LEU A 27 3.78 -14.43 -9.52
CA LEU A 27 2.50 -13.96 -10.07
C LEU A 27 2.66 -12.82 -11.09
N GLU A 28 3.90 -12.37 -11.37
CA GLU A 28 4.19 -11.21 -12.20
C GLU A 28 3.74 -11.42 -13.65
N GLU A 29 4.00 -12.59 -14.22
CA GLU A 29 3.61 -12.92 -15.60
C GLU A 29 2.08 -12.95 -15.77
N GLU A 30 1.36 -13.50 -14.79
CA GLU A 30 -0.10 -13.62 -14.82
C GLU A 30 -0.77 -12.24 -14.64
N MET A 31 -0.26 -11.44 -13.70
CA MET A 31 -0.80 -10.11 -13.40
C MET A 31 -0.48 -9.09 -14.49
N SER A 32 0.70 -9.17 -15.12
CA SER A 32 1.08 -8.28 -16.23
C SER A 32 0.26 -8.55 -17.48
N MET A 33 -0.02 -9.83 -17.80
CA MET A 33 -0.92 -10.20 -18.89
C MET A 33 -2.34 -9.67 -18.66
N LEU A 34 -2.87 -9.83 -17.44
CA LEU A 34 -4.18 -9.30 -17.05
C LEU A 34 -4.21 -7.77 -17.14
N THR A 35 -3.14 -7.11 -16.71
CA THR A 35 -3.02 -5.64 -16.73
C THR A 35 -3.01 -5.12 -18.16
N ASN A 36 -2.19 -5.67 -19.06
CA ASN A 36 -2.14 -5.24 -20.45
C ASN A 36 -3.49 -5.48 -21.15
N TRP A 37 -4.14 -6.63 -20.92
CA TRP A 37 -5.45 -6.92 -21.47
C TRP A 37 -6.54 -5.93 -20.98
N VAL A 38 -6.50 -5.57 -19.69
CA VAL A 38 -7.42 -4.58 -19.10
C VAL A 38 -7.11 -3.17 -19.61
N VAL A 39 -5.85 -2.80 -19.77
CA VAL A 39 -5.44 -1.49 -20.29
C VAL A 39 -5.89 -1.33 -21.75
N ASP A 40 -5.67 -2.33 -22.59
CA ASP A 40 -6.04 -2.30 -24.01
C ASP A 40 -7.56 -2.24 -24.23
N ARG A 41 -8.35 -2.73 -23.26
CA ARG A 41 -9.83 -2.77 -23.35
C ARG A 41 -10.53 -1.61 -22.64
N ILE A 42 -10.00 -1.16 -21.50
CA ILE A 42 -10.70 -0.29 -20.53
C ILE A 42 -9.96 1.04 -20.30
N GLY A 43 -8.73 1.18 -20.79
CA GLY A 43 -7.93 2.40 -20.66
C GLY A 43 -7.63 2.79 -19.21
N PHE A 44 -7.53 4.09 -18.94
CA PHE A 44 -7.15 4.61 -17.62
C PHE A 44 -8.10 4.18 -16.49
N THR A 45 -9.40 4.01 -16.77
CA THR A 45 -10.36 3.51 -15.78
C THR A 45 -10.04 2.07 -15.35
N GLY A 46 -9.55 1.24 -16.26
CA GLY A 46 -9.06 -0.10 -15.96
C GLY A 46 -7.87 -0.08 -14.98
N LEU A 47 -6.91 0.83 -15.19
CA LEU A 47 -5.78 1.03 -14.28
C LEU A 47 -6.25 1.39 -12.86
N CYS A 48 -7.22 2.29 -12.74
CA CYS A 48 -7.82 2.65 -11.46
C CYS A 48 -8.50 1.46 -10.77
N LEU A 49 -9.24 0.64 -11.52
CA LEU A 49 -9.93 -0.53 -10.95
C LEU A 49 -8.96 -1.60 -10.48
N ILE A 50 -7.91 -1.89 -11.26
CA ILE A 50 -6.85 -2.81 -10.84
C ILE A 50 -6.20 -2.30 -9.56
N LEU A 51 -5.77 -1.03 -9.55
CA LEU A 51 -5.16 -0.41 -8.37
C LEU A 51 -6.07 -0.50 -7.15
N LEU A 52 -7.36 -0.21 -7.32
CA LEU A 52 -8.33 -0.28 -6.23
C LEU A 52 -8.36 -1.68 -5.61
N ILE A 53 -8.40 -2.73 -6.43
CA ILE A 53 -8.42 -4.12 -5.94
C ILE A 53 -7.08 -4.48 -5.31
N THR A 54 -5.97 -4.23 -6.00
CA THR A 54 -4.63 -4.63 -5.54
C THR A 54 -4.19 -3.89 -4.29
N ASP A 55 -4.54 -2.61 -4.13
CA ASP A 55 -4.24 -1.84 -2.93
C ASP A 55 -5.27 -2.06 -1.80
N THR A 56 -6.45 -2.62 -2.08
CA THR A 56 -7.41 -3.00 -1.03
C THR A 56 -7.00 -4.30 -0.35
N PHE A 57 -6.54 -5.28 -1.12
CA PHE A 57 -6.09 -6.57 -0.60
C PHE A 57 -4.59 -6.59 -0.36
N VAL A 58 -4.11 -7.47 0.52
CA VAL A 58 -2.66 -7.66 0.71
C VAL A 58 -2.12 -8.48 -0.46
N THR A 59 -1.89 -7.79 -1.58
CA THR A 59 -1.33 -8.40 -2.80
C THR A 59 0.17 -8.11 -2.88
N PRO A 60 0.96 -9.02 -3.49
CA PRO A 60 2.36 -8.77 -3.76
C PRO A 60 2.59 -7.85 -4.96
N PHE A 61 1.53 -7.27 -5.53
CA PHE A 61 1.59 -6.43 -6.71
C PHE A 61 2.18 -5.06 -6.36
N LEU A 62 3.20 -4.61 -7.11
CA LEU A 62 3.73 -3.27 -6.96
C LEU A 62 2.89 -2.28 -7.77
N PRO A 63 2.13 -1.37 -7.13
CA PRO A 63 1.37 -0.34 -7.82
C PRO A 63 2.26 0.61 -8.63
N ASP A 64 3.56 0.57 -8.39
CA ASP A 64 4.59 1.29 -9.13
C ASP A 64 4.67 0.88 -10.62
N ILE A 65 4.24 -0.35 -10.98
CA ILE A 65 4.15 -0.81 -12.37
C ILE A 65 3.14 0.04 -13.16
N LEU A 66 2.06 0.49 -12.52
CA LEU A 66 1.04 1.32 -13.18
C LEU A 66 1.59 2.71 -13.53
N LEU A 67 2.57 3.21 -12.76
CA LEU A 67 3.25 4.47 -13.05
C LEU A 67 4.14 4.36 -14.30
N LEU A 68 4.74 3.19 -14.55
CA LEU A 68 5.49 2.92 -15.78
C LEU A 68 4.57 2.95 -17.01
N VAL A 69 3.35 2.42 -16.90
CA VAL A 69 2.34 2.46 -17.98
C VAL A 69 1.95 3.91 -18.31
N ILE A 70 1.75 4.76 -17.30
CA ILE A 70 1.48 6.19 -17.53
C ILE A 70 2.69 6.85 -18.22
N ALA A 71 3.91 6.57 -17.75
CA ALA A 71 5.11 7.21 -18.29
C ALA A 71 5.41 6.84 -19.75
N LYS A 72 4.96 5.65 -20.21
CA LYS A 72 5.18 5.13 -21.57
C LYS A 72 4.01 5.34 -22.53
N SER A 73 2.91 5.92 -22.07
CA SER A 73 1.72 6.16 -22.90
C SER A 73 1.51 7.66 -23.13
N ASP A 74 0.55 8.00 -24.00
CA ASP A 74 0.16 9.39 -24.27
C ASP A 74 -0.34 10.13 -23.01
N LEU A 75 -0.66 9.39 -21.93
CA LEU A 75 -1.01 9.91 -20.61
C LEU A 75 0.14 10.70 -19.97
N ALA A 76 1.39 10.54 -20.45
CA ALA A 76 2.56 11.24 -19.94
C ALA A 76 2.46 12.76 -20.06
N GLU A 77 1.72 13.30 -21.04
CA GLU A 77 1.52 14.75 -21.20
C GLU A 77 0.79 15.37 -19.99
N HIS A 78 -0.19 14.64 -19.44
CA HIS A 78 -1.00 15.08 -18.30
C HIS A 78 -0.71 14.24 -17.04
N TRP A 79 0.53 13.76 -16.91
CA TRP A 79 0.92 12.79 -15.88
C TRP A 79 0.54 13.19 -14.46
N LEU A 80 0.65 14.48 -14.10
CA LEU A 80 0.37 14.96 -12.75
C LEU A 80 -1.08 14.66 -12.34
N ALA A 81 -2.03 14.85 -13.26
CA ALA A 81 -3.44 14.57 -13.02
C ALA A 81 -3.69 13.07 -12.84
N TYR A 82 -3.12 12.24 -13.74
CA TYR A 82 -3.31 10.80 -13.68
C TYR A 82 -2.67 10.16 -12.45
N VAL A 83 -1.44 10.56 -12.10
CA VAL A 83 -0.75 10.09 -10.88
C VAL A 83 -1.49 10.54 -9.63
N PHE A 84 -2.04 11.77 -9.62
CA PHE A 84 -2.85 12.23 -8.50
C PHE A 84 -4.16 11.42 -8.36
N ILE A 85 -4.84 11.13 -9.47
CA ILE A 85 -6.05 10.28 -9.47
C ILE A 85 -5.71 8.88 -8.98
N LEU A 86 -4.64 8.25 -9.46
CA LEU A 86 -4.18 6.95 -8.96
C LEU A 86 -3.86 7.02 -7.46
N GLY A 87 -3.21 8.10 -7.00
CA GLY A 87 -2.96 8.34 -5.58
C GLY A 87 -4.25 8.43 -4.77
N ALA A 88 -5.26 9.13 -5.26
CA ALA A 88 -6.57 9.22 -4.61
C ALA A 88 -7.27 7.85 -4.57
N VAL A 89 -7.24 7.09 -5.66
CA VAL A 89 -7.77 5.71 -5.74
C VAL A 89 -7.04 4.79 -4.76
N SER A 90 -5.72 4.88 -4.68
CA SER A 90 -4.90 4.14 -3.71
C SER A 90 -5.29 4.47 -2.28
N VAL A 91 -5.48 5.76 -1.94
CA VAL A 91 -5.93 6.17 -0.61
C VAL A 91 -7.32 5.60 -0.30
N CYS A 92 -8.26 5.63 -1.26
CA CYS A 92 -9.58 5.00 -1.12
C CYS A 92 -9.46 3.49 -0.87
N ALA A 93 -8.63 2.79 -1.64
CA ALA A 93 -8.33 1.37 -1.45
C ALA A 93 -7.78 1.08 -0.05
N GLY A 94 -6.85 1.92 0.43
CA GLY A 94 -6.31 1.84 1.79
C GLY A 94 -7.37 2.03 2.87
N MET A 95 -8.36 2.90 2.66
CA MET A 95 -9.50 3.06 3.59
C MET A 95 -10.43 1.84 3.58
N LEU A 96 -10.62 1.20 2.42
CA LEU A 96 -11.34 -0.08 2.34
C LEU A 96 -10.57 -1.18 3.08
N GLY A 97 -9.25 -1.27 2.86
CA GLY A 97 -8.38 -2.20 3.60
C GLY A 97 -8.38 -1.96 5.11
N TRP A 98 -8.38 -0.70 5.55
CA TRP A 98 -8.56 -0.35 6.97
C TRP A 98 -9.90 -0.84 7.52
N SER A 99 -10.98 -0.67 6.76
CA SER A 99 -12.32 -1.14 7.15
C SER A 99 -12.35 -2.67 7.30
N ILE A 100 -11.73 -3.39 6.36
CA ILE A 100 -11.58 -4.85 6.42
C ILE A 100 -10.76 -5.25 7.66
N GLY A 101 -9.61 -4.60 7.88
CA GLY A 101 -8.78 -4.83 9.06
C GLY A 101 -9.52 -4.56 10.37
N ARG A 102 -10.34 -3.50 10.42
CA ARG A 102 -11.17 -3.16 11.58
C ARG A 102 -12.21 -4.23 11.85
N TRP A 103 -12.87 -4.73 10.80
CA TRP A 103 -13.83 -5.81 10.91
C TRP A 103 -13.16 -7.12 11.40
N LEU A 104 -11.99 -7.47 10.85
CA LEU A 104 -11.20 -8.62 11.29
C LEU A 104 -10.71 -8.49 12.74
N GLY A 105 -10.36 -7.28 13.20
CA GLY A 105 -9.94 -7.02 14.58
C GLY A 105 -11.08 -7.18 15.61
N HIS A 106 -12.34 -7.03 15.18
CA HIS A 106 -13.52 -7.26 16.03
C HIS A 106 -14.00 -8.71 16.01
N PHE A 107 -13.41 -9.56 15.17
CA PHE A 107 -13.80 -10.97 15.08
C PHE A 107 -13.39 -11.72 16.36
N SER A 108 -14.24 -12.61 16.86
CA SER A 108 -14.03 -13.28 18.16
C SER A 108 -12.74 -14.12 18.21
N LEU A 109 -12.27 -14.58 17.05
CA LEU A 109 -11.06 -15.39 16.89
C LEU A 109 -9.78 -14.58 17.10
N THR A 110 -9.72 -13.32 16.65
CA THR A 110 -8.58 -12.42 16.88
C THR A 110 -8.51 -11.98 18.33
N GLN A 111 -9.65 -11.69 18.96
CA GLN A 111 -9.70 -11.38 20.40
C GLN A 111 -9.28 -12.57 21.28
N ARG A 112 -9.56 -13.80 20.83
CA ARG A 112 -9.16 -15.03 21.54
C ARG A 112 -7.67 -15.39 21.35
N LEU A 113 -7.07 -15.01 20.22
CA LEU A 113 -5.65 -15.26 19.91
C LEU A 113 -4.71 -14.19 20.51
N TYR A 114 -5.11 -12.91 20.47
CA TYR A 114 -4.25 -11.78 20.86
C TYR A 114 -4.67 -11.12 22.20
N GLY A 115 -5.81 -11.51 22.77
CA GLY A 115 -6.36 -10.89 23.97
C GLY A 115 -6.99 -9.51 23.72
N PRO A 116 -7.69 -8.95 24.71
CA PRO A 116 -8.20 -7.58 24.63
C PRO A 116 -7.04 -6.57 24.60
N ILE A 117 -7.11 -5.58 23.72
CA ILE A 117 -6.14 -4.48 23.68
C ILE A 117 -6.17 -3.75 25.02
N THR A 118 -5.03 -3.69 25.72
CA THR A 118 -4.93 -3.02 27.03
C THR A 118 -5.00 -1.49 26.86
N ALA A 119 -5.37 -0.78 27.93
CA ALA A 119 -5.41 0.69 27.90
C ALA A 119 -4.07 1.32 27.49
N GLU A 120 -2.96 0.74 27.95
CA GLU A 120 -1.60 1.17 27.58
C GLU A 120 -1.31 1.00 26.08
N GLN A 121 -1.73 -0.12 25.49
CA GLN A 121 -1.61 -0.34 24.04
C GLN A 121 -2.48 0.63 23.24
N GLN A 122 -3.69 0.95 23.72
CA GLN A 122 -4.55 1.94 23.08
C GLN A 122 -3.93 3.33 23.10
N ASP A 123 -3.32 3.74 24.22
CA ASP A 123 -2.62 5.02 24.32
C ASP A 123 -1.38 5.06 23.43
N PHE A 124 -0.65 3.95 23.32
CA PHE A 124 0.47 3.83 22.39
C PHE A 124 0.01 3.99 20.93
N VAL A 125 -1.03 3.26 20.50
CA VAL A 125 -1.61 3.37 19.15
C VAL A 125 -2.15 4.78 18.91
N ARG A 126 -2.76 5.41 19.92
CA ARG A 126 -3.22 6.79 19.83
C ARG A 126 -2.06 7.77 19.64
N LYS A 127 -0.92 7.58 20.30
CA LYS A 127 0.22 8.49 20.20
C LYS A 127 1.06 8.26 18.94
N TYR A 128 1.33 7.01 18.59
CA TYR A 128 2.29 6.63 17.54
C TYR A 128 1.68 6.00 16.30
N GLY A 129 0.39 5.65 16.30
CA GLY A 129 -0.24 4.97 15.17
C GLY A 129 -0.21 5.76 13.85
N PHE A 130 -0.27 7.10 13.91
CA PHE A 130 -0.08 7.95 12.72
C PHE A 130 1.30 7.72 12.09
N TRP A 131 2.36 7.70 12.90
CA TRP A 131 3.72 7.47 12.44
C TRP A 131 3.92 6.05 11.93
N GLY A 132 3.23 5.06 12.51
CA GLY A 132 3.23 3.69 11.99
C GLY A 132 2.72 3.61 10.55
N VAL A 133 1.59 4.26 10.25
CA VAL A 133 1.04 4.33 8.89
C VAL A 133 1.93 5.17 7.97
N ALA A 134 2.46 6.30 8.47
CA ALA A 134 3.37 7.15 7.70
C ALA A 134 4.61 6.39 7.24
N LEU A 135 5.28 5.68 8.16
CA LEU A 135 6.43 4.84 7.83
C LEU A 135 6.03 3.75 6.83
N GLY A 136 4.87 3.11 7.03
CA GLY A 136 4.32 2.14 6.09
C GLY A 136 4.09 2.68 4.68
N ALA A 137 3.61 3.91 4.54
CA ALA A 137 3.34 4.55 3.26
C ALA A 137 4.63 5.00 2.54
N ILE A 138 5.64 5.44 3.29
CA ILE A 138 6.94 5.90 2.76
C ILE A 138 7.82 4.72 2.35
N THR A 139 7.86 3.67 3.17
CA THR A 139 8.71 2.50 2.94
C THR A 139 8.20 1.67 1.75
N PRO A 140 9.05 0.82 1.14
CA PRO A 140 8.63 -0.12 0.10
C PRO A 140 7.69 -1.23 0.61
N LEU A 141 7.10 -1.07 1.80
CA LEU A 141 6.10 -1.99 2.33
C LEU A 141 4.81 -1.90 1.51
N PRO A 142 4.07 -3.03 1.39
CA PRO A 142 2.74 -3.02 0.82
C PRO A 142 1.84 -2.10 1.63
N TYR A 143 1.33 -1.05 1.00
CA TYR A 143 0.49 -0.06 1.65
C TYR A 143 -0.77 -0.70 2.26
N SER A 144 -1.37 -1.66 1.56
CA SER A 144 -2.53 -2.45 2.02
C SER A 144 -2.26 -3.15 3.36
N PHE A 145 -1.07 -3.71 3.54
CA PHE A 145 -0.69 -4.37 4.80
C PHE A 145 -0.70 -3.38 5.97
N THR A 146 -0.18 -2.17 5.74
CA THR A 146 -0.13 -1.11 6.75
C THR A 146 -1.53 -0.59 7.11
N CYS A 147 -2.43 -0.53 6.13
CA CYS A 147 -3.84 -0.17 6.35
C CYS A 147 -4.62 -1.25 7.10
N TRP A 148 -4.42 -2.52 6.74
CA TRP A 148 -5.06 -3.66 7.42
C TRP A 148 -4.63 -3.74 8.88
N THR A 149 -3.32 -3.68 9.12
CA THR A 149 -2.77 -3.68 10.49
C THR A 149 -3.28 -2.49 11.31
N ALA A 150 -3.34 -1.28 10.72
CA ALA A 150 -3.95 -0.11 11.35
C ALA A 150 -5.43 -0.31 11.71
N GLY A 151 -6.18 -1.03 10.87
CA GLY A 151 -7.57 -1.41 11.14
C GLY A 151 -7.68 -2.38 12.31
N VAL A 152 -6.87 -3.45 12.30
CA VAL A 152 -6.85 -4.51 13.34
C VAL A 152 -6.53 -3.93 14.71
N ILE A 153 -5.52 -3.06 14.82
CA ILE A 153 -5.14 -2.41 16.09
C ILE A 153 -6.08 -1.28 16.50
N GLY A 154 -7.09 -0.97 15.68
CA GLY A 154 -8.11 0.02 15.99
C GLY A 154 -7.67 1.47 15.91
N LEU A 155 -6.71 1.79 15.04
CA LEU A 155 -6.33 3.17 14.77
C LEU A 155 -7.51 3.93 14.14
N ARG A 156 -7.77 5.15 14.61
CA ARG A 156 -8.88 5.98 14.10
C ARG A 156 -8.65 6.32 12.62
N TRP A 157 -9.68 6.11 11.79
CA TRP A 157 -9.63 6.38 10.34
C TRP A 157 -9.07 7.75 9.94
N PRO A 158 -9.30 8.87 10.66
CA PRO A 158 -8.75 10.17 10.24
C PRO A 158 -7.23 10.20 10.27
N LYS A 159 -6.59 9.44 11.17
CA LYS A 159 -5.13 9.34 11.24
C LYS A 159 -4.56 8.56 10.07
N VAL A 160 -5.24 7.46 9.71
CA VAL A 160 -4.86 6.64 8.55
C VAL A 160 -5.02 7.46 7.28
N LEU A 161 -6.16 8.14 7.11
CA LEU A 161 -6.41 9.01 5.96
C LEU A 161 -5.38 10.14 5.85
N ALA A 162 -5.12 10.86 6.95
CA ALA A 162 -4.14 11.95 6.97
C ALA A 162 -2.73 11.45 6.61
N ALA A 163 -2.28 10.34 7.19
CA ALA A 163 -0.98 9.76 6.85
C ALA A 163 -0.94 9.31 5.37
N SER A 164 -2.03 8.74 4.87
CA SER A 164 -2.12 8.28 3.49
C SER A 164 -2.05 9.45 2.50
N LEU A 165 -2.81 10.52 2.72
CA LEU A 165 -2.77 11.72 1.88
C LEU A 165 -1.38 12.39 1.90
N LEU A 166 -0.74 12.45 3.08
CA LEU A 166 0.55 13.12 3.25
C LEU A 166 1.75 12.32 2.71
N PHE A 167 1.67 10.99 2.67
CA PHE A 167 2.84 10.17 2.35
C PHE A 167 2.65 9.28 1.12
N ARG A 168 1.44 8.77 0.86
CA ARG A 168 1.17 7.89 -0.29
C ARG A 168 1.21 8.68 -1.60
N ILE A 169 0.47 9.79 -1.69
CA ILE A 169 0.40 10.59 -2.91
C ILE A 169 1.78 11.18 -3.26
N PRO A 170 2.53 11.80 -2.33
CA PRO A 170 3.85 12.33 -2.64
C PRO A 170 4.85 11.24 -3.05
N ARG A 171 4.77 10.03 -2.45
CA ARG A 171 5.59 8.90 -2.88
C ARG A 171 5.31 8.52 -4.33
N MET A 172 4.04 8.39 -4.73
CA MET A 172 3.70 8.04 -6.12
C MET A 172 4.17 9.10 -7.12
N ILE A 173 4.06 10.38 -6.76
CA ILE A 173 4.60 11.49 -7.55
C ILE A 173 6.13 11.37 -7.66
N LEU A 174 6.82 11.15 -6.53
CA LEU A 174 8.28 11.00 -6.51
C LEU A 174 8.74 9.81 -7.36
N TYR A 175 8.06 8.67 -7.25
CA TYR A 175 8.37 7.46 -8.02
C TYR A 175 8.14 7.69 -9.51
N TYR A 176 7.05 8.36 -9.89
CA TYR A 176 6.82 8.75 -11.28
C TYR A 176 7.94 9.66 -11.80
N LEU A 177 8.38 10.66 -11.03
CA LEU A 177 9.48 11.55 -11.42
C LEU A 177 10.80 10.79 -11.58
N LEU A 178 11.08 9.80 -10.73
CA LEU A 178 12.25 8.94 -10.85
C LEU A 178 12.17 8.09 -12.14
N ILE A 179 11.01 7.53 -12.44
CA ILE A 179 10.77 6.80 -13.69
C ILE A 179 10.95 7.72 -14.90
N ALA A 180 10.35 8.90 -14.89
CA ALA A 180 10.40 9.86 -16.00
C ALA A 180 11.83 10.38 -16.25
N SER A 181 12.58 10.66 -15.18
CA SER A 181 13.99 11.09 -15.28
C SER A 181 14.93 9.98 -15.74
N THR A 182 14.65 8.73 -15.37
CA THR A 182 15.40 7.55 -15.83
C THR A 182 14.96 7.09 -17.22
N GLY A 183 13.76 7.45 -17.68
CA GLY A 183 13.27 7.18 -19.03
C GLY A 183 14.13 7.79 -20.12
N GLY A 184 14.87 8.88 -19.83
CA GLY A 184 15.88 9.44 -20.72
C GLY A 184 17.20 8.64 -20.80
N LEU A 185 17.40 7.64 -19.91
CA LEU A 185 18.57 6.75 -19.88
C LEU A 185 18.35 5.44 -20.65
N PHE A 186 17.10 5.14 -21.04
CA PHE A 186 16.71 3.95 -21.82
C PHE A 186 16.02 4.30 -23.16
N ALA A 187 16.15 5.55 -23.61
CA ALA A 187 15.74 6.01 -24.94
C ALA A 187 16.90 5.94 -25.94
#